data_AF-A0A959L0J6-F1
#
_entry.id   AF-A0A959L0J6-F1
#
_cell.length_a   1.000
_cell.length_b   1.000
_cell.length_c   1.000
_cell.angle_alpha   90.00
_cell.angle_beta   90.00
_cell.angle_gamma   90.00
#
_symmetry.space_group_name_H-M   'P 1'
#
loop_
_entity.id
_entity.type
_entity.pdbx_description
1 polymer ?
#
loop_
_entity_poly.entity_id
_entity_poly.type
_entity_poly.pdbx_seq_one_letter_code
_entity_poly.pdbx_strand_id
1 'polypeptide(L)' 'GQTSNLENRIIEHNSGESLYTSTGIPWSLLWSTEKSSLRAAEDLELKLKNLTRVRKVKFMRKYPEGIRDQELLDRTMI' A
#
# COMPACT_ATOMS: atom_id res chain seq x y z
N GLY A 1 -3.62 3.23 -2.96
CA GLY A 1 -5.02 3.20 -2.51
C GLY A 1 -5.12 3.89 -1.17
N GLN A 2 -6.23 4.58 -0.97
CA GLN A 2 -6.73 5.04 0.32
C GLN A 2 -8.06 4.32 0.64
N THR A 3 -8.37 4.20 1.93
CA THR A 3 -9.61 3.60 2.43
C THR A 3 -9.85 4.06 3.88
N SER A 4 -11.09 4.08 4.32
CA SER A 4 -11.45 4.26 5.73
C SER A 4 -11.45 2.93 6.50
N ASN A 5 -11.53 1.80 5.80
CA ASN A 5 -11.46 0.46 6.38
C ASN A 5 -10.40 -0.37 5.63
N LEU A 6 -9.27 -0.59 6.29
CA LEU A 6 -8.12 -1.29 5.72
C LEU A 6 -8.36 -2.80 5.61
N GLU A 7 -9.00 -3.39 6.61
CA GLU A 7 -9.25 -4.84 6.68
C GLU A 7 -10.17 -5.29 5.55
N ASN A 8 -11.33 -4.61 5.42
CA ASN A 8 -12.27 -4.90 4.36
C ASN A 8 -11.63 -4.73 2.98
N ARG A 9 -10.75 -3.72 2.81
CA ARG A 9 -10.07 -3.47 1.54
C ARG A 9 -9.18 -4.63 1.11
N ILE A 10 -8.46 -5.23 2.05
CA ILE A 10 -7.59 -6.38 1.77
C ILE A 10 -8.45 -7.58 1.37
N ILE A 11 -9.54 -7.82 2.09
CA ILE A 11 -10.49 -8.90 1.77
C ILE A 11 -11.08 -8.70 0.36
N GLU A 12 -11.57 -7.51 0.04
CA GLU A 12 -12.09 -7.16 -1.29
C GLU A 12 -11.04 -7.33 -2.40
N HIS A 13 -9.80 -6.90 -2.16
CA HIS A 13 -8.73 -7.04 -3.17
C HIS A 13 -8.37 -8.51 -3.41
N ASN A 14 -8.49 -9.33 -2.38
CA ASN A 14 -8.20 -10.77 -2.41
C ASN A 14 -9.41 -11.65 -2.73
N SER A 15 -10.62 -11.10 -2.84
CA SER A 15 -11.82 -11.87 -3.20
C SER A 15 -11.87 -12.25 -4.68
N GLY A 16 -11.16 -11.50 -5.55
CA GLY A 16 -11.15 -11.73 -6.99
C GLY A 16 -12.31 -11.06 -7.75
N GLU A 17 -13.20 -10.36 -7.05
CA GLU A 17 -14.39 -9.74 -7.65
C GLU A 17 -14.06 -8.48 -8.46
N SER A 18 -12.99 -7.76 -8.10
CA SER A 18 -12.57 -6.55 -8.80
C SER A 18 -11.68 -6.87 -10.00
N LEU A 19 -12.08 -6.45 -11.20
CA LEU A 19 -11.32 -6.63 -12.45
C LEU A 19 -9.88 -6.11 -12.38
N TYR A 20 -9.62 -5.06 -11.59
CA TYR A 20 -8.31 -4.42 -11.50
C TYR A 20 -7.37 -5.13 -10.54
N THR A 21 -7.90 -5.84 -9.53
CA THR A 21 -7.11 -6.49 -8.49
C THR A 21 -7.11 -8.01 -8.64
N SER A 22 -8.05 -8.58 -9.40
CA SER A 22 -8.17 -10.03 -9.60
C SER A 22 -6.95 -10.69 -10.23
N THR A 23 -6.19 -9.96 -11.07
CA THR A 23 -5.03 -10.50 -11.80
C THR A 23 -3.77 -10.65 -10.95
N GLY A 24 -3.75 -10.12 -9.72
CA GLY A 24 -2.58 -10.09 -8.85
C GLY A 24 -2.77 -10.74 -7.48
N ILE A 25 -3.84 -11.52 -7.29
CA ILE A 25 -4.13 -12.20 -6.03
C ILE A 25 -3.14 -13.35 -5.81
N PRO A 26 -2.61 -13.54 -4.58
CA PRO A 26 -2.91 -12.77 -3.37
C PRO A 26 -2.11 -11.46 -3.24
N TRP A 27 -2.80 -10.40 -2.83
CA TRP A 27 -2.20 -9.12 -2.44
C TRP A 27 -1.77 -9.14 -0.98
N SER A 28 -0.50 -8.86 -0.76
CA SER A 28 0.08 -8.61 0.57
C SER A 28 0.20 -7.12 0.84
N LEU A 29 -0.23 -6.67 2.03
CA LEU A 29 -0.09 -5.29 2.44
C LEU A 29 1.33 -5.04 2.97
N LEU A 30 2.11 -4.22 2.27
CA LEU A 30 3.48 -3.87 2.67
C LEU A 30 3.55 -2.69 3.64
N TRP A 31 2.76 -1.64 3.37
CA TRP A 31 2.84 -0.39 4.11
C TRP A 31 1.49 0.33 4.14
N SER A 32 1.16 0.92 5.28
CA SER A 32 -0.05 1.72 5.48
C SER A 32 0.19 2.83 6.52
N THR A 33 -0.48 3.96 6.40
CA THR A 33 -0.50 5.01 7.42
C THR A 33 -1.90 5.60 7.53
N GLU A 34 -2.22 6.14 8.70
CA GLU A 34 -3.42 6.94 8.90
C GLU A 34 -3.15 8.42 8.59
N LYS A 35 -4.20 9.14 8.19
CA LYS A 35 -4.20 10.59 7.98
C LYS A 35 -5.47 11.19 8.56
N SER A 36 -5.35 12.40 9.09
CA SER A 36 -6.45 13.12 9.75
C SER A 36 -7.51 13.64 8.79
N SER A 37 -7.24 13.71 7.49
CA SER A 37 -8.20 14.17 6.49
C SER A 37 -8.09 13.39 5.18
N LEU A 38 -9.20 13.33 4.44
CA LEU A 38 -9.26 12.72 3.11
C LEU A 38 -8.25 13.37 2.17
N ARG A 39 -8.18 14.70 2.15
CA ARG A 39 -7.23 15.45 1.31
C ARG A 39 -5.77 15.08 1.59
N ALA A 40 -5.39 14.94 2.87
CA ALA A 40 -4.04 14.51 3.22
C ALA A 40 -3.73 13.07 2.78
N ALA A 41 -4.74 12.19 2.75
CA ALA A 41 -4.60 10.83 2.22
C ALA A 41 -4.46 10.83 0.69
N GLU A 42 -5.25 11.64 0.00
CA GLU A 42 -5.19 11.80 -1.47
C GLU A 42 -3.85 12.39 -1.93
N ASP A 43 -3.37 13.44 -1.27
CA ASP A 43 -2.07 14.07 -1.57
C ASP A 43 -0.92 13.06 -1.39
N LEU A 44 -0.97 12.24 -0.34
CA LEU A 44 0.00 11.17 -0.12
C LEU A 44 -0.11 10.08 -1.19
N GLU A 45 -1.32 9.67 -1.56
CA GLU A 45 -1.52 8.65 -2.58
C GLU A 45 -0.98 9.11 -3.94
N LEU A 46 -1.28 10.34 -4.35
CA LEU A 46 -0.78 10.94 -5.59
C LEU A 46 0.74 10.98 -5.59
N LYS A 47 1.35 11.41 -4.48
CA LYS A 47 2.80 11.41 -4.31
C LYS A 47 3.37 10.01 -4.51
N LEU A 48 2.82 9.00 -3.83
CA LEU A 48 3.29 7.62 -3.92
C LEU A 48 3.10 7.03 -5.33
N LYS A 49 1.98 7.30 -6.01
CA LYS A 49 1.72 6.85 -7.39
C LYS A 49 2.80 7.34 -8.35
N ASN A 50 3.28 8.57 -8.16
CA ASN A 50 4.33 9.18 -8.99
C ASN A 50 5.76 8.71 -8.64
N LEU A 51 5.96 7.94 -7.57
CA LEU A 51 7.28 7.39 -7.23
C LEU A 51 7.57 6.09 -7.97
N THR A 52 8.81 5.95 -8.45
CA THR A 52 9.38 4.67 -8.92
C THR A 52 9.38 3.62 -7.79
N ARG A 53 9.42 2.32 -8.12
CA ARG A 53 9.48 1.22 -7.13
C ARG A 53 10.56 1.44 -6.06
N VAL A 54 11.79 1.75 -6.47
CA VAL A 54 12.92 2.00 -5.57
C VAL A 54 12.64 3.17 -4.61
N ARG A 55 12.07 4.27 -5.12
CA ARG A 55 11.70 5.42 -4.29
C ARG A 55 10.55 5.11 -3.32
N LYS A 56 9.59 4.27 -3.72
CA LYS A 56 8.53 3.77 -2.81
C LYS A 56 9.14 2.98 -1.65
N VAL A 57 10.04 2.04 -1.93
CA VAL A 57 10.69 1.25 -0.86
C VAL A 57 11.51 2.15 0.06
N LYS A 58 12.29 3.09 -0.48
CA LYS A 58 13.01 4.08 0.33
C LYS A 58 12.07 4.93 1.19
N PHE A 59 10.92 5.32 0.65
CA PHE A 59 9.90 6.04 1.39
C PHE A 59 9.35 5.20 2.55
N MET A 60 8.97 3.95 2.30
CA MET A 60 8.47 3.04 3.34
C MET A 60 9.49 2.83 4.45
N ARG A 61 10.78 2.64 4.10
CA ARG A 61 11.87 2.52 5.08
C ARG A 61 12.12 3.79 5.90
N LYS A 62 11.78 4.97 5.37
CA LYS A 62 11.86 6.23 6.11
C LYS A 62 10.76 6.35 7.18
N TYR A 63 9.63 5.66 6.99
CA TYR A 63 8.46 5.68 7.86
C TYR A 63 8.14 4.24 8.31
N PRO A 64 9.00 3.63 9.15
CA PRO A 64 8.91 2.22 9.53
C PRO A 64 7.65 1.88 10.33
N GLU A 65 7.04 2.85 11.00
CA GLU A 65 5.79 2.70 11.75
C GLU A 65 4.62 2.21 10.89
N GLY A 66 4.68 2.47 9.58
CA GLY A 66 3.67 2.03 8.64
C GLY A 66 3.92 0.67 8.01
N ILE A 67 5.09 0.05 8.26
CA ILE A 67 5.45 -1.25 7.66
C ILE A 67 4.60 -2.35 8.30
N ARG A 68 3.97 -3.16 7.46
CA ARG A 68 3.12 -4.29 7.89
C ARG A 68 3.79 -5.64 7.66
N ASP A 69 4.66 -5.73 6.65
CA ASP A 69 5.44 -6.92 6.35
C ASP A 69 6.87 -6.51 5.95
N GLN A 70 7.79 -6.62 6.92
CA GLN A 70 9.20 -6.24 6.75
C GLN A 70 9.94 -7.24 5.85
N GLU A 71 9.62 -8.53 5.96
CA GLU A 71 10.30 -9.58 5.22
C GLU A 71 10.03 -9.46 3.72
N LEU A 72 8.77 -9.20 3.34
CA LEU A 72 8.38 -9.03 1.95
C LEU A 72 8.90 -7.71 1.34
N LEU A 73 9.04 -6.66 2.16
CA LEU A 73 9.66 -5.39 1.75
C LEU A 73 11.15 -5.58 1.39
N ASP A 74 11.86 -6.43 2.12
CA ASP A 74 13.28 -6.67 1.87
C ASP A 74 13.51 -7.57 0.66
N ARG A 75 12.60 -8.52 0.39
CA ARG A 75 12.61 -9.35 -0.83
C ARG A 75 12.35 -8.56 -2.12
N THR A 76 11.60 -7.44 -2.05
CA THR A 76 11.26 -6.63 -3.24
C THR A 76 12.42 -5.76 -3.77
N MET A 77 13.55 -5.76 -3.06
CA MET A 77 14.80 -5.05 -3.39
C MET A 77 15.88 -5.93 -4.05
N ILE A 78 15.60 -7.22 -4.25
CA ILE A 78 16.41 -8.15 -5.06
C ILE A 78 15.99 -8.02 -6.53
#